data_AF-K3XRI1-F1
#
_entry.id   AF-K3XRI1-F1
#
_cell.length_a   1.000
_cell.length_b   1.000
_cell.length_c   1.000
_cell.angle_alpha   90.00
_cell.angle_beta   90.00
_cell.angle_gamma   90.00
#
_symmetry.space_group_name_H-M   'P 1'
#
loop_
_entity.id
_entity.type
_entity.pdbx_description
1 polymer ?
#
loop_
_entity_poly.entity_id
_entity_poly.type
_entity_poly.pdbx_seq_one_letter_code
_entity_poly.pdbx_strand_id
1 'polypeptide(L)'
;MEGDYQWTEQIYRLLENAGDRSDSADSLLAAALRHLEPPSALRTGDAKGGLNLITLANGELEDASSDLTGTVACLKAAMHLDLRTSVYGAASSLATSIGEVVEVLDRSEDALRAIDRCRGHLSAARLLLDHPGVPGVDGCVEAERVAAVRALEDALGAMRGGGG
;
A
#
# COMPACT_ATOMS: atom_id res chain seq x y z
N MET A 1 0.03 -31.31 -26.78
CA MET A 1 1.02 -30.37 -26.21
C MET A 1 0.62 -28.91 -26.39
N GLU A 2 -0.61 -28.58 -26.84
CA GLU A 2 -1.07 -27.17 -26.96
C GLU A 2 -1.51 -26.55 -25.62
N GLY A 3 -2.03 -27.37 -24.70
CA GLY A 3 -2.64 -26.91 -23.44
C GLY A 3 -1.65 -26.52 -22.35
N ASP A 4 -0.39 -26.98 -22.43
CA ASP A 4 0.60 -26.70 -21.38
C ASP A 4 1.16 -25.28 -21.45
N TYR A 5 1.31 -24.71 -22.64
CA TYR A 5 1.83 -23.36 -22.82
C TYR A 5 0.83 -22.27 -22.38
N GLN A 6 -0.48 -22.55 -22.43
CA GLN A 6 -1.51 -21.54 -22.21
C GLN A 6 -1.67 -21.17 -20.74
N TRP A 7 -1.52 -22.12 -19.80
CA TRP A 7 -1.63 -21.83 -18.37
C TRP A 7 -0.35 -21.20 -17.82
N THR A 8 0.83 -21.53 -18.37
CA THR A 8 2.09 -20.91 -17.95
C THR A 8 2.08 -19.43 -18.26
N GLU A 9 1.61 -19.08 -19.46
CA GLU A 9 1.42 -17.69 -19.90
C GLU A 9 0.40 -16.93 -19.02
N GLN A 10 -0.60 -17.60 -18.48
CA GLN A 10 -1.53 -16.99 -17.54
C GLN A 10 -0.88 -16.71 -16.18
N ILE A 11 -0.05 -17.62 -15.68
CA ILE A 11 0.70 -17.42 -14.44
C ILE A 11 1.65 -16.23 -14.59
N TYR A 12 2.44 -16.16 -15.67
CA TYR A 12 3.35 -15.03 -15.88
C TYR A 12 2.63 -13.69 -16.00
N ARG A 13 1.51 -13.64 -16.71
CA ARG A 13 0.68 -12.43 -16.80
C ARG A 13 0.13 -11.99 -15.45
N LEU A 14 -0.22 -12.93 -14.57
CA LEU A 14 -0.66 -12.59 -13.21
C LEU A 14 0.50 -12.03 -12.38
N LEU A 15 1.70 -12.58 -12.51
CA LEU A 15 2.90 -12.07 -11.85
C LEU A 15 3.28 -10.67 -12.36
N GLU A 16 3.22 -10.45 -13.68
CA GLU A 16 3.46 -9.15 -14.31
C GLU A 16 2.46 -8.11 -13.80
N ASN A 17 1.16 -8.41 -13.84
CA ASN A 17 0.12 -7.54 -13.29
C ASN A 17 0.31 -7.25 -11.79
N ALA A 18 0.79 -8.23 -11.02
CA ALA A 18 1.08 -8.04 -9.60
C ALA A 18 2.25 -7.07 -9.39
N GLY A 19 3.29 -7.17 -10.23
CA GLY A 19 4.43 -6.26 -10.27
C GLY A 19 4.02 -4.83 -10.62
N ASP A 20 3.31 -4.64 -11.74
CA ASP A 20 2.86 -3.32 -12.19
C ASP A 20 2.03 -2.59 -11.12
N ARG A 21 1.14 -3.33 -10.45
CA ARG A 21 0.32 -2.79 -9.35
C ARG A 21 1.15 -2.47 -8.12
N SER A 22 2.12 -3.31 -7.79
CA SER A 22 3.05 -3.07 -6.68
C SER A 22 3.86 -1.79 -6.91
N ASP A 23 4.37 -1.57 -8.12
CA ASP A 23 5.11 -0.37 -8.49
C ASP A 23 4.23 0.89 -8.49
N SER A 24 2.97 0.74 -8.93
CA SER A 24 1.98 1.82 -8.85
C SER A 24 1.68 2.19 -7.40
N ALA A 25 1.48 1.20 -6.52
CA ALA A 25 1.28 1.42 -5.10
C ALA A 25 2.48 2.12 -4.43
N ASP A 26 3.73 1.72 -4.70
CA ASP A 26 4.92 2.43 -4.17
C ASP A 26 4.93 3.91 -4.60
N SER A 27 4.60 4.17 -5.87
CA SER A 27 4.55 5.53 -6.42
C SER A 27 3.46 6.39 -5.75
N LEU A 28 2.28 5.82 -5.50
CA LEU A 28 1.16 6.47 -4.83
C LEU A 28 1.47 6.75 -3.36
N LEU A 29 2.07 5.79 -2.64
CA LEU A 29 2.53 5.98 -1.26
C LEU A 29 3.57 7.09 -1.16
N ALA A 30 4.51 7.15 -2.11
CA ALA A 30 5.50 8.21 -2.19
C ALA A 30 4.86 9.57 -2.51
N ALA A 31 3.78 9.62 -3.27
CA ALA A 31 3.02 10.85 -3.50
C ALA A 31 2.31 11.31 -2.21
N ALA A 32 1.66 10.39 -1.50
CA ALA A 32 0.96 10.69 -0.25
C ALA A 32 1.89 11.27 0.81
N LEU A 33 3.11 10.71 0.90
CA LEU A 33 4.14 11.19 1.80
C LEU A 33 4.53 12.65 1.53
N ARG A 34 4.68 13.05 0.26
CA ARG A 34 5.09 14.43 -0.09
C ARG A 34 4.07 15.49 0.36
N HIS A 35 2.78 15.16 0.42
CA HIS A 35 1.76 16.08 0.91
C HIS A 35 1.85 16.31 2.41
N LEU A 36 2.36 15.32 3.15
CA LEU A 36 2.32 15.29 4.60
C LEU A 36 3.68 15.60 5.25
N GLU A 37 4.79 15.41 4.55
CA GLU A 37 6.16 15.65 5.03
C GLU A 37 6.39 17.05 5.63
N PRO A 38 5.94 18.15 5.01
CA PRO A 38 6.20 19.48 5.51
C PRO A 38 5.61 19.70 6.92
N PRO A 39 6.38 20.23 7.91
CA PRO A 39 5.89 20.55 9.26
C PRO A 39 4.82 21.67 9.32
N SER A 40 4.48 22.24 8.16
CA SER A 40 3.41 23.22 8.01
C SER A 40 2.22 22.69 7.23
N ALA A 41 2.23 21.43 6.79
CA ALA A 41 1.17 20.85 5.98
C ALA A 41 -0.17 20.88 6.73
N LEU A 42 -0.19 20.52 8.01
CA LEU A 42 -1.41 20.47 8.81
C LEU A 42 -1.29 21.47 9.98
N ARG A 43 -1.86 22.66 9.84
CA ARG A 43 -1.91 23.67 10.90
C ARG A 43 -3.29 24.30 10.97
N THR A 44 -3.76 24.63 12.17
CA THR A 44 -5.09 25.23 12.33
C THR A 44 -5.20 26.62 11.72
N GLY A 45 -4.08 27.37 11.65
CA GLY A 45 -4.01 28.67 10.97
C GLY A 45 -4.28 28.62 9.46
N ASP A 46 -4.15 27.45 8.83
CA ASP A 46 -4.59 27.17 7.46
C ASP A 46 -5.32 25.82 7.41
N ALA A 47 -6.40 25.70 8.20
CA ALA A 47 -7.18 24.47 8.27
C ALA A 47 -7.69 24.02 6.89
N LYS A 48 -8.06 24.96 6.01
CA LYS A 48 -8.52 24.65 4.66
C LYS A 48 -7.40 24.03 3.81
N GLY A 49 -6.20 24.58 3.85
CA GLY A 49 -5.02 24.00 3.20
C GLY A 49 -4.72 22.60 3.73
N GLY A 50 -4.72 22.44 5.06
CA GLY A 50 -4.50 21.13 5.69
C GLY A 50 -5.55 20.08 5.30
N LEU A 51 -6.83 20.44 5.27
CA LEU A 51 -7.91 19.55 4.85
C LEU A 51 -7.77 19.12 3.37
N ASN A 52 -7.33 20.02 2.50
CA ASN A 52 -7.07 19.69 1.10
C ASN A 52 -5.91 18.68 0.98
N LEU A 53 -4.82 18.88 1.73
CA LEU A 53 -3.68 17.94 1.73
C LEU A 53 -4.08 16.57 2.29
N ILE A 54 -4.87 16.52 3.37
CA ILE A 54 -5.44 15.27 3.90
C ILE A 54 -6.31 14.56 2.85
N THR A 55 -7.10 15.32 2.08
CA THR A 55 -7.96 14.75 1.03
C THR A 55 -7.13 14.15 -0.10
N LEU A 56 -6.09 14.85 -0.57
CA LEU A 56 -5.18 14.36 -1.59
C LEU A 56 -4.46 13.09 -1.12
N ALA A 57 -3.85 13.12 0.07
CA ALA A 57 -3.15 11.98 0.63
C ALA A 57 -4.09 10.77 0.83
N ASN A 58 -5.34 10.97 1.29
CA ASN A 58 -6.31 9.88 1.41
C ASN A 58 -6.70 9.28 0.05
N GLY A 59 -6.81 10.09 -1.01
CA GLY A 59 -7.08 9.58 -2.35
C GLY A 59 -5.95 8.67 -2.84
N GLU A 60 -4.71 9.12 -2.70
CA GLU A 60 -3.53 8.33 -3.07
C GLU A 60 -3.38 7.06 -2.21
N LEU A 61 -3.70 7.13 -0.92
CA LEU A 61 -3.73 5.95 -0.03
C LEU A 61 -4.82 4.95 -0.40
N GLU A 62 -5.99 5.42 -0.84
CA GLU A 62 -7.09 4.56 -1.30
C GLU A 62 -6.71 3.85 -2.60
N ASP A 63 -6.15 4.59 -3.56
CA ASP A 63 -5.65 4.02 -4.82
C ASP A 63 -4.53 3.00 -4.56
N ALA A 64 -3.56 3.34 -3.68
CA ALA A 64 -2.48 2.42 -3.30
C ALA A 64 -3.02 1.15 -2.64
N SER A 65 -4.00 1.28 -1.74
CA SER A 65 -4.65 0.13 -1.10
C SER A 65 -5.38 -0.76 -2.10
N SER A 66 -6.03 -0.17 -3.11
CA SER A 66 -6.69 -0.89 -4.20
C SER A 66 -5.67 -1.70 -5.01
N ASP A 67 -4.55 -1.08 -5.38
CA ASP A 67 -3.50 -1.75 -6.14
C ASP A 67 -2.83 -2.87 -5.36
N LEU A 68 -2.51 -2.67 -4.07
CA LEU A 68 -1.98 -3.75 -3.21
C LEU A 68 -2.95 -4.91 -3.06
N THR A 69 -4.24 -4.63 -2.92
CA THR A 69 -5.26 -5.67 -2.89
C THR A 69 -5.29 -6.43 -4.22
N GLY A 70 -5.13 -5.72 -5.34
CA GLY A 70 -4.96 -6.30 -6.67
C GLY A 70 -3.72 -7.18 -6.79
N THR A 71 -2.56 -6.72 -6.31
CA THR A 71 -1.30 -7.49 -6.23
C THR A 71 -1.53 -8.79 -5.47
N VAL A 72 -2.09 -8.72 -4.26
CA VAL A 72 -2.41 -9.90 -3.45
C VAL A 72 -3.34 -10.87 -4.17
N ALA A 73 -4.38 -10.36 -4.84
CA ALA A 73 -5.32 -11.18 -5.60
C ALA A 73 -4.63 -11.88 -6.79
N CYS A 74 -3.78 -11.17 -7.54
CA CYS A 74 -3.04 -11.72 -8.66
C CYS A 74 -2.06 -12.83 -8.21
N LEU A 75 -1.32 -12.60 -7.14
CA LEU A 75 -0.38 -13.59 -6.58
C LEU A 75 -1.13 -14.83 -6.07
N LYS A 76 -2.22 -14.66 -5.32
CA LYS A 76 -3.05 -15.79 -4.86
C LYS A 76 -3.67 -16.56 -6.04
N ALA A 77 -4.08 -15.88 -7.11
CA ALA A 77 -4.57 -16.53 -8.32
C ALA A 77 -3.47 -17.32 -9.05
N ALA A 78 -2.25 -16.75 -9.15
CA ALA A 78 -1.09 -17.42 -9.75
C ALA A 78 -0.74 -18.70 -8.99
N MET A 79 -0.68 -18.64 -7.66
CA MET A 79 -0.45 -19.80 -6.79
C MET A 79 -1.55 -20.86 -6.95
N HIS A 80 -2.81 -20.44 -7.02
CA HIS A 80 -3.93 -21.37 -7.20
C HIS A 80 -3.87 -22.10 -8.54
N LEU A 81 -3.52 -21.38 -9.62
CA LEU A 81 -3.35 -21.98 -10.95
C LEU A 81 -2.17 -22.95 -10.99
N ASP A 82 -1.03 -22.58 -10.39
CA ASP A 82 0.17 -23.42 -10.31
C ASP A 82 -0.07 -24.71 -9.51
N LEU A 83 -0.77 -24.60 -8.37
CA LEU A 83 -1.16 -25.77 -7.58
C LEU A 83 -2.09 -26.69 -8.38
N ARG A 84 -3.07 -26.10 -9.08
CA ARG A 84 -4.03 -26.87 -9.88
C ARG A 84 -3.31 -27.65 -10.99
N THR A 85 -2.36 -27.04 -11.70
CA THR A 85 -1.63 -27.71 -12.79
C THR A 85 -0.69 -28.79 -12.26
N SER A 86 -0.07 -28.57 -11.10
CA SER A 86 0.75 -29.58 -10.42
C SER A 86 -0.03 -30.86 -10.08
N VAL A 87 -1.28 -30.72 -9.61
CA VAL A 87 -2.16 -31.86 -9.33
C VAL A 87 -2.49 -32.68 -10.58
N TYR A 88 -2.50 -32.05 -11.76
CA TYR A 88 -2.71 -32.73 -13.05
C TYR A 88 -1.41 -33.25 -13.69
N GLY A 89 -0.30 -33.24 -12.96
CA GLY A 89 0.97 -33.85 -13.37
C GLY A 89 1.90 -32.95 -14.16
N ALA A 90 1.58 -31.65 -14.31
CA ALA A 90 2.50 -30.67 -14.87
C ALA A 90 3.57 -30.28 -13.83
N ALA A 91 4.75 -29.89 -14.28
CA ALA A 91 5.75 -29.30 -13.40
C ALA A 91 5.29 -27.91 -12.93
N SER A 92 5.42 -27.62 -11.64
CA SER A 92 5.14 -26.29 -11.09
C SER A 92 6.07 -25.25 -11.72
N SER A 93 5.48 -24.17 -12.23
CA SER A 93 6.20 -23.02 -12.79
C SER A 93 6.62 -22.02 -11.70
N LEU A 94 6.02 -22.10 -10.52
CA LEU A 94 6.40 -21.29 -9.36
C LEU A 94 7.37 -21.98 -8.40
N ALA A 95 7.77 -23.24 -8.66
CA ALA A 95 8.56 -24.03 -7.71
C ALA A 95 9.83 -23.33 -7.21
N THR A 96 10.50 -22.55 -8.06
CA THR A 96 11.72 -21.81 -7.71
C THR A 96 11.45 -20.43 -7.09
N SER A 97 10.23 -19.89 -7.22
CA SER A 97 9.86 -18.53 -6.81
C SER A 97 8.73 -18.49 -5.78
N ILE A 98 8.27 -19.63 -5.26
CA ILE A 98 7.15 -19.67 -4.31
C ILE A 98 7.49 -18.96 -2.99
N GLY A 99 8.75 -19.00 -2.56
CA GLY A 99 9.23 -18.22 -1.41
C GLY A 99 9.10 -16.73 -1.65
N GLU A 100 9.54 -16.25 -2.81
CA GLU A 100 9.45 -14.85 -3.21
C GLU A 100 7.98 -14.38 -3.28
N VAL A 101 7.08 -15.21 -3.84
CA VAL A 101 5.64 -14.90 -3.90
C VAL A 101 5.03 -14.78 -2.50
N VAL A 102 5.39 -15.67 -1.57
CA VAL A 102 4.92 -15.60 -0.17
C VAL A 102 5.47 -14.35 0.51
N GLU A 103 6.74 -14.02 0.32
CA GLU A 103 7.33 -12.81 0.88
C GLU A 103 6.68 -11.53 0.33
N VAL A 104 6.32 -11.49 -0.96
CA VAL A 104 5.59 -10.34 -1.53
C VAL A 104 4.18 -10.25 -0.94
N LEU A 105 3.51 -11.38 -0.70
CA LEU A 105 2.20 -11.40 -0.04
C LEU A 105 2.27 -10.81 1.36
N ASP A 106 3.20 -11.28 2.19
CA ASP A 106 3.36 -10.78 3.56
C ASP A 106 3.67 -9.27 3.58
N ARG A 107 4.58 -8.82 2.70
CA ARG A 107 4.92 -7.40 2.54
C ARG A 107 3.72 -6.56 2.11
N SER A 108 2.90 -7.06 1.18
CA SER A 108 1.70 -6.36 0.71
C SER A 108 0.67 -6.22 1.83
N GLU A 109 0.49 -7.26 2.64
CA GLU A 109 -0.42 -7.22 3.79
C GLU A 109 0.07 -6.29 4.89
N ASP A 110 1.38 -6.25 5.16
CA ASP A 110 1.97 -5.31 6.10
C ASP A 110 1.84 -3.85 5.63
N ALA A 111 2.05 -3.60 4.33
CA ALA A 111 1.81 -2.29 3.72
C ALA A 111 0.34 -1.86 3.86
N LEU A 112 -0.62 -2.77 3.64
CA LEU A 112 -2.05 -2.49 3.83
C LEU A 112 -2.37 -2.10 5.29
N ARG A 113 -1.83 -2.83 6.28
CA ARG A 113 -2.00 -2.49 7.70
C ARG A 113 -1.40 -1.13 8.03
N ALA A 114 -0.27 -0.79 7.43
CA ALA A 114 0.38 0.51 7.61
C ALA A 114 -0.44 1.66 6.99
N ILE A 115 -1.02 1.45 5.79
CA ILE A 115 -1.96 2.38 5.15
C ILE A 115 -3.18 2.64 6.06
N ASP A 116 -3.78 1.60 6.62
CA ASP A 116 -4.94 1.75 7.51
C ASP A 116 -4.60 2.58 8.77
N ARG A 117 -3.43 2.36 9.36
CA ARG A 117 -2.93 3.20 10.48
C ARG A 117 -2.77 4.66 10.04
N CYS A 118 -2.15 4.91 8.89
CA CYS A 118 -1.99 6.26 8.35
C CYS A 118 -3.34 6.97 8.18
N ARG A 119 -4.33 6.30 7.57
CA ARG A 119 -5.69 6.86 7.37
C ARG A 119 -6.39 7.17 8.71
N GLY A 120 -6.15 6.36 9.73
CA GLY A 120 -6.60 6.62 11.10
C GLY A 120 -6.06 7.94 11.64
N HIS A 121 -4.75 8.16 11.54
CA HIS A 121 -4.10 9.40 11.96
C HIS A 121 -4.58 10.62 11.17
N LEU A 122 -4.74 10.50 9.84
CA LEU A 122 -5.27 11.57 9.01
C LEU A 122 -6.73 11.92 9.36
N SER A 123 -7.54 10.92 9.72
CA SER A 123 -8.90 11.14 10.18
C SER A 123 -8.93 11.89 11.52
N ALA A 124 -8.04 11.56 12.45
CA ALA A 124 -7.88 12.28 13.71
C ALA A 124 -7.41 13.72 13.48
N ALA A 125 -6.39 13.93 12.64
CA ALA A 125 -5.92 15.27 12.27
C ALA A 125 -7.03 16.12 11.64
N ARG A 126 -7.84 15.53 10.75
CA ARG A 126 -9.00 16.21 10.14
C ARG A 126 -10.00 16.69 11.20
N LEU A 127 -10.36 15.84 12.16
CA LEU A 127 -11.27 16.22 13.24
C LEU A 127 -10.70 17.38 14.09
N LEU A 128 -9.39 17.37 14.36
CA LEU A 128 -8.73 18.43 15.12
C LEU A 128 -8.71 19.77 14.36
N LEU A 129 -8.52 19.73 13.03
CA LEU A 129 -8.55 20.93 12.18
C LEU A 129 -9.92 21.62 12.16
N ASP A 130 -11.01 20.88 12.38
CA ASP A 130 -12.36 21.43 12.52
C ASP A 130 -12.58 22.17 13.86
N HIS A 131 -11.59 22.12 14.78
CA HIS A 131 -11.67 22.68 16.13
C HIS A 131 -10.50 23.62 16.50
N PRO A 132 -10.25 24.70 15.73
CA PRO A 132 -9.07 25.56 15.90
C PRO A 132 -9.05 26.36 17.22
N GLY A 133 -10.17 26.45 17.93
CA GLY A 133 -10.26 27.16 19.22
C GLY A 133 -9.77 26.35 20.43
N VAL A 134 -9.43 25.08 20.26
CA VAL A 134 -8.99 24.20 21.35
C VAL A 134 -7.52 24.50 21.71
N PRO A 135 -7.19 24.80 22.98
CA PRO A 135 -5.81 25.04 23.39
C PRO A 135 -4.92 23.83 23.11
N GLY A 136 -3.77 24.06 22.45
CA GLY A 136 -2.80 23.00 22.13
C GLY A 136 -3.15 22.15 20.90
N VAL A 137 -4.24 22.44 20.20
CA VAL A 137 -4.71 21.67 19.03
C VAL A 137 -3.66 21.56 17.93
N ASP A 138 -2.87 22.61 17.67
CA ASP A 138 -1.79 22.57 16.67
C ASP A 138 -0.75 21.50 17.02
N GLY A 139 -0.43 21.32 18.31
CA GLY A 139 0.48 20.27 18.75
C GLY A 139 -0.10 18.87 18.55
N CYS A 140 -1.41 18.71 18.76
CA CYS A 140 -2.10 17.45 18.49
C CYS A 140 -2.16 17.14 17.00
N VAL A 141 -2.50 18.13 16.15
CA VAL A 141 -2.51 17.99 14.70
C VAL A 141 -1.14 17.58 14.18
N GLU A 142 -0.08 18.23 14.67
CA GLU A 142 1.29 17.90 14.30
C GLU A 142 1.70 16.49 14.75
N ALA A 143 1.28 16.06 15.95
CA ALA A 143 1.53 14.70 16.42
C ALA A 143 0.86 13.64 15.53
N GLU A 144 -0.39 13.87 15.13
CA GLU A 144 -1.10 12.99 14.20
C GLU A 144 -0.45 13.00 12.80
N ARG A 145 -0.03 14.16 12.31
CA ARG A 145 0.73 14.27 11.05
C ARG A 145 2.00 13.43 11.08
N VAL A 146 2.81 13.56 12.13
CA VAL A 146 4.06 12.80 12.29
C VAL A 146 3.79 11.30 12.37
N ALA A 147 2.72 10.89 13.07
CA ALA A 147 2.34 9.49 13.13
C ALA A 147 1.87 8.95 11.77
N ALA A 148 1.10 9.73 11.00
CA ALA A 148 0.72 9.40 9.63
C ALA A 148 1.93 9.25 8.70
N VAL A 149 2.89 10.18 8.78
CA VAL A 149 4.14 10.12 8.01
C VAL A 149 4.92 8.85 8.34
N ARG A 150 5.09 8.51 9.61
CA ARG A 150 5.77 7.26 10.02
C ARG A 150 5.07 6.01 9.51
N ALA A 151 3.74 5.99 9.53
CA ALA A 151 2.97 4.87 8.99
C ALA A 151 3.13 4.74 7.46
N LEU A 152 3.27 5.85 6.74
CA LEU A 152 3.60 5.85 5.30
C LEU A 152 5.02 5.35 5.03
N GLU A 153 5.99 5.77 5.84
CA GLU A 153 7.38 5.26 5.77
C GLU A 153 7.43 3.75 6.04
N ASP A 154 6.68 3.25 7.02
CA ASP A 154 6.51 1.82 7.29
C ASP A 154 5.94 1.08 6.06
N ALA A 155 4.91 1.64 5.41
CA ALA A 155 4.29 1.05 4.23
C ALA A 155 5.28 0.95 3.06
N LEU A 156 6.03 2.02 2.79
CA LEU A 156 7.09 2.04 1.77
C LEU A 156 8.22 1.06 2.10
N GLY A 157 8.60 0.98 3.38
CA GLY A 157 9.61 0.03 3.86
C GLY A 157 9.19 -1.43 3.67
N ALA A 158 7.92 -1.74 3.96
CA ALA A 158 7.33 -3.06 3.74
C ALA A 158 7.39 -3.43 2.25
N MET A 159 6.96 -2.52 1.36
CA MET A 159 6.98 -2.75 -0.09
C MET A 159 8.38 -3.03 -0.64
N ARG A 160 9.38 -2.27 -0.18
CA ARG A 160 10.76 -2.35 -0.67
C ARG A 160 11.56 -3.52 -0.07
N GLY A 161 10.95 -4.30 0.82
CA GLY A 161 11.57 -5.49 1.41
C GLY A 161 12.67 -5.15 2.41
N GLY A 162 12.40 -4.21 3.31
CA GLY A 162 13.35 -3.74 4.33
C GLY A 162 14.19 -4.86 4.95
N GLY A 163 15.48 -4.91 4.57
CA GLY A 163 16.49 -5.64 5.30
C GLY A 163 16.76 -4.95 6.63
N GLY A 164 16.30 -5.57 7.72
CA GLY A 164 16.82 -5.37 9.06
C GLY A 164 17.95 -6.35 9.35
#